data_AF-A0A0G1R6L7-F1
#
_entry.id   AF-A0A0G1R6L7-F1
#
_cell.length_a   1.000
_cell.length_b   1.000
_cell.length_c   1.000
_cell.angle_alpha   90.00
_cell.angle_beta   90.00
_cell.angle_gamma   90.00
#
_symmetry.space_group_name_H-M   'P 1'
#
loop_
_entity.id
_entity.type
_entity.pdbx_description
1 polymer ?
#
loop_
_entity_poly.entity_id
_entity_poly.type
_entity_poly.pdbx_seq_one_letter_code
_entity_poly.pdbx_strand_id
1 'polypeptide(L)'
;MRAKKRLGQNFLKNKRILEEIIRVGEVSKKDVILEAGPGHGELTELLARRAKKVIAVEKDRDLIPLLQEKFSKNKNVEICKGDILEFNSNKLPDKNYKLIANIPYYITSRFLRLFLSQTKFRPKLAVLMVQKEVAERILVKDGKESLLSLSVKAYGKP
;
A
#
# COMPACT_ATOMS: atom_id res chain seq x y z
N MET A 1 3.18 -21.09 6.06
CA MET A 1 2.73 -20.95 4.66
C MET A 1 3.89 -20.40 3.82
N ARG A 2 4.06 -20.81 2.55
CA ARG A 2 5.15 -20.34 1.67
C ARG A 2 4.65 -19.25 0.72
N ALA A 3 5.53 -18.32 0.33
CA ALA A 3 5.20 -17.27 -0.63
C ALA A 3 4.77 -17.85 -1.99
N LYS A 4 3.68 -17.31 -2.55
CA LYS A 4 3.16 -17.72 -3.85
C LYS A 4 3.84 -16.91 -4.95
N LYS A 5 4.75 -17.55 -5.71
CA LYS A 5 5.45 -16.92 -6.85
C LYS A 5 4.48 -16.24 -7.83
N ARG A 6 3.32 -16.86 -8.12
CA ARG A 6 2.31 -16.29 -9.04
C ARG A 6 1.75 -14.93 -8.60
N LEU A 7 1.76 -14.65 -7.28
CA LEU A 7 1.27 -13.39 -6.72
C LEU A 7 2.40 -12.38 -6.51
N GLY A 8 3.66 -12.75 -6.78
CA GLY A 8 4.83 -11.90 -6.55
C GLY A 8 5.05 -11.52 -5.09
N GLN A 9 4.61 -12.38 -4.16
CA GLN A 9 4.68 -12.11 -2.72
C GLN A 9 6.12 -12.07 -2.21
N ASN A 10 6.48 -10.95 -1.57
CA ASN A 10 7.69 -10.80 -0.77
C ASN A 10 7.28 -10.27 0.60
N PHE A 11 7.40 -11.10 1.63
CA PHE A 11 6.98 -10.72 2.98
C PHE A 11 8.08 -9.94 3.68
N LEU A 12 7.81 -8.66 3.95
CA LEU A 12 8.73 -7.79 4.67
C LEU A 12 8.71 -8.13 6.17
N LYS A 13 9.81 -8.69 6.66
CA LYS A 13 9.99 -9.05 8.09
C LYS A 13 11.02 -8.19 8.82
N ASN A 14 11.74 -7.35 8.10
CA ASN A 14 12.77 -6.50 8.69
C ASN A 14 12.11 -5.36 9.49
N LYS A 15 12.18 -5.46 10.82
CA LYS A 15 11.60 -4.47 11.74
C LYS A 15 12.09 -3.04 11.49
N ARG A 16 13.36 -2.86 11.12
CA ARG A 16 13.90 -1.50 10.84
C ARG A 16 13.21 -0.87 9.63
N ILE A 17 13.03 -1.64 8.56
CA ILE A 17 12.33 -1.15 7.35
C ILE A 17 10.85 -0.92 7.63
N LEU A 18 10.21 -1.78 8.41
CA LEU A 18 8.82 -1.57 8.81
C LEU A 18 8.65 -0.27 9.61
N GLU A 19 9.51 0.00 10.58
CA GLU A 19 9.51 1.25 11.34
C GLU A 19 9.86 2.47 10.47
N GLU A 20 10.75 2.31 9.49
CA GLU A 20 11.06 3.33 8.49
C GLU A 20 9.80 3.72 7.69
N ILE A 21 9.06 2.74 7.19
CA ILE A 21 7.80 2.94 6.43
C ILE A 21 6.80 3.73 7.27
N ILE A 22 6.65 3.39 8.56
CA ILE A 22 5.78 4.12 9.48
C ILE A 22 6.23 5.58 9.65
N ARG A 23 7.55 5.79 9.80
CA ARG A 23 8.13 7.12 9.99
C ARG A 23 7.94 8.01 8.78
N VAL A 24 8.33 7.55 7.59
CA VAL A 24 8.16 8.32 6.34
C VAL A 24 6.70 8.47 5.94
N GLY A 25 5.83 7.56 6.39
CA GLY A 25 4.37 7.68 6.26
C GLY A 25 3.74 8.70 7.21
N GLU A 26 4.53 9.26 8.14
CA GLU A 26 4.09 10.20 9.18
C GLU A 26 2.82 9.69 9.88
N VAL A 27 2.73 8.38 10.13
CA VAL A 27 1.47 7.74 10.55
C VAL A 27 1.11 8.17 11.96
N SER A 28 -0.11 8.70 12.12
CA SER A 28 -0.62 9.24 13.38
C SER A 28 -2.04 8.75 13.69
N LYS A 29 -2.49 9.00 14.92
CA LYS A 29 -3.83 8.64 15.41
C LYS A 29 -4.98 9.38 14.72
N LYS A 30 -4.67 10.29 13.79
CA LYS A 30 -5.64 11.02 12.96
C LYS A 30 -5.82 10.37 11.57
N ASP A 31 -4.91 9.49 11.17
CA ASP A 31 -4.83 8.98 9.81
C ASP A 31 -5.69 7.73 9.59
N VAL A 32 -6.39 7.71 8.45
CA VAL A 32 -6.92 6.49 7.84
C VAL A 32 -5.88 5.97 6.86
N ILE A 33 -5.46 4.72 7.03
CA ILE A 33 -4.47 4.08 6.18
C ILE A 33 -5.15 3.04 5.30
N LEU A 34 -4.95 3.15 3.99
CA LEU A 34 -5.19 2.07 3.04
C LEU A 34 -3.89 1.29 2.88
N GLU A 35 -3.89 0.03 3.30
CA GLU A 35 -2.78 -0.90 3.11
C GLU A 35 -3.09 -1.84 1.94
N ALA A 36 -2.18 -1.92 0.97
CA ALA A 36 -2.29 -2.85 -0.15
C ALA A 36 -1.36 -4.04 0.03
N GLY A 37 -1.94 -5.24 0.10
CA GLY A 37 -1.19 -6.49 0.26
C GLY A 37 -0.55 -6.64 1.65
N PRO A 38 -1.35 -6.76 2.72
CA PRO A 38 -0.84 -6.90 4.09
C PRO A 38 0.00 -8.17 4.31
N GLY A 39 -0.16 -9.21 3.47
CA GLY A 39 0.60 -10.45 3.62
C GLY A 39 0.27 -11.17 4.94
N HIS A 40 1.26 -11.38 5.80
CA HIS A 40 1.03 -11.95 7.14
C HIS A 40 0.71 -10.88 8.21
N GLY A 41 0.60 -9.61 7.79
CA GLY A 41 0.15 -8.50 8.62
C GLY A 41 1.23 -7.93 9.54
N GLU A 42 2.51 -8.12 9.25
CA GLU A 42 3.60 -7.50 10.03
C GLU A 42 3.52 -5.96 9.99
N LEU A 43 3.24 -5.38 8.81
CA LEU A 43 3.06 -3.95 8.66
C LEU A 43 1.70 -3.49 9.22
N THR A 44 0.62 -4.22 8.92
CA THR A 44 -0.73 -3.98 9.46
C THR A 44 -0.71 -3.85 10.98
N GLU A 45 0.06 -4.68 11.69
CA GLU A 45 0.17 -4.63 13.14
C GLU A 45 0.76 -3.31 13.65
N LEU A 46 1.83 -2.82 13.01
CA LEU A 46 2.44 -1.53 13.36
C LEU A 46 1.53 -0.36 13.01
N LEU A 47 0.83 -0.44 11.87
CA LEU A 47 -0.15 0.57 11.47
C LEU A 47 -1.32 0.62 12.46
N ALA A 48 -1.87 -0.52 12.86
CA ALA A 48 -2.98 -0.60 13.80
C ALA A 48 -2.66 0.05 15.15
N ARG A 49 -1.40 -0.03 15.59
CA ARG A 49 -0.94 0.60 16.85
C ARG A 49 -0.87 2.12 16.75
N ARG A 50 -0.74 2.71 15.55
CA ARG A 50 -0.44 4.15 15.36
C ARG A 50 -1.55 4.93 14.67
N ALA A 51 -2.26 4.31 13.73
CA ALA A 51 -3.31 4.92 12.93
C ALA A 51 -4.67 5.00 13.65
N LYS A 52 -5.55 5.88 13.15
CA LYS A 52 -6.98 5.91 13.53
C LYS A 52 -7.70 4.65 13.05
N LYS A 53 -7.49 4.30 11.78
CA LYS A 53 -8.09 3.14 11.11
C LYS A 53 -7.13 2.61 10.04
N VAL A 54 -7.07 1.29 9.89
CA VAL A 54 -6.34 0.59 8.83
C VAL A 54 -7.34 -0.23 8.02
N ILE A 55 -7.33 -0.04 6.70
CA ILE A 55 -8.11 -0.82 5.75
C ILE A 55 -7.10 -1.59 4.92
N ALA A 56 -7.00 -2.90 5.12
CA ALA A 56 -6.00 -3.75 4.47
C ALA A 56 -6.65 -4.60 3.39
N VAL A 57 -6.24 -4.44 2.13
CA VAL A 57 -6.78 -5.17 0.99
C VAL A 57 -5.85 -6.34 0.63
N GLU A 58 -6.34 -7.56 0.77
CA GLU A 58 -5.60 -8.79 0.47
C GLU A 58 -6.29 -9.61 -0.62
N LYS A 59 -5.49 -10.05 -1.59
CA LYS A 59 -5.93 -10.85 -2.74
C LYS A 59 -5.75 -12.36 -2.47
N ASP A 60 -4.78 -12.73 -1.65
CA ASP A 60 -4.50 -14.12 -1.32
C ASP A 60 -5.56 -14.69 -0.37
N ARG A 61 -6.44 -15.54 -0.92
CA ARG A 61 -7.52 -16.20 -0.20
C ARG A 61 -7.07 -17.03 1.00
N ASP A 62 -5.82 -17.51 1.01
CA ASP A 62 -5.31 -18.33 2.11
C ASP A 62 -4.83 -17.47 3.29
N LEU A 63 -4.44 -16.22 3.03
CA LEU A 63 -3.99 -15.27 4.07
C LEU A 63 -5.16 -14.54 4.72
N ILE A 64 -6.26 -14.34 4.00
CA ILE A 64 -7.42 -13.58 4.50
C ILE A 64 -7.98 -14.14 5.81
N PRO A 65 -8.28 -15.46 5.95
CA PRO A 65 -8.78 -15.99 7.21
C PRO A 65 -7.80 -15.80 8.37
N LEU A 66 -6.50 -15.97 8.10
CA LEU A 66 -5.44 -15.80 9.10
C LEU A 66 -5.34 -14.34 9.56
N LEU A 67 -5.46 -13.38 8.63
CA LEU A 67 -5.49 -11.96 8.95
C LEU A 67 -6.75 -11.58 9.75
N GLN A 68 -7.91 -12.10 9.35
CA GLN A 68 -9.18 -11.86 10.05
C GLN A 68 -9.14 -12.39 11.48
N GLU A 69 -8.59 -13.59 11.69
CA GLU A 69 -8.39 -14.15 13.02
C GLU A 69 -7.40 -13.31 13.83
N LYS A 70 -6.22 -13.01 13.26
CA LYS A 70 -5.15 -12.26 13.91
C LYS A 70 -5.61 -10.87 14.38
N PHE A 71 -6.40 -10.18 13.56
CA PHE A 71 -6.88 -8.82 13.84
C PHE A 71 -8.32 -8.75 14.36
N SER A 72 -8.92 -9.88 14.73
CA SER A 72 -10.30 -9.96 15.24
C SER A 72 -10.58 -9.05 16.45
N LYS A 73 -9.57 -8.82 17.30
CA LYS A 73 -9.66 -7.92 18.47
C LYS A 73 -9.33 -6.46 18.15
N ASN A 74 -8.77 -6.17 16.99
CA ASN A 74 -8.38 -4.83 16.57
C ASN A 74 -9.57 -4.11 15.93
N LYS A 75 -10.35 -3.38 16.73
CA LYS A 75 -11.53 -2.62 16.26
C LYS A 75 -11.22 -1.58 15.18
N ASN A 76 -9.96 -1.18 15.03
CA ASN A 76 -9.52 -0.21 14.04
C ASN A 76 -8.90 -0.83 12.78
N VAL A 77 -8.92 -2.16 12.62
CA VAL A 77 -8.43 -2.86 11.44
C VAL A 77 -9.59 -3.49 10.68
N GLU A 78 -9.65 -3.23 9.39
CA GLU A 78 -10.62 -3.82 8.47
C GLU A 78 -9.88 -4.62 7.40
N ILE A 79 -10.15 -5.92 7.31
CA ILE A 79 -9.57 -6.80 6.28
C ILE A 79 -10.54 -6.90 5.11
N CYS A 80 -10.18 -6.30 3.99
CA CYS A 80 -10.94 -6.35 2.74
C CYS A 80 -10.39 -7.45 1.83
N LYS A 81 -11.25 -8.40 1.47
CA LYS A 81 -10.95 -9.41 0.44
C LYS A 81 -11.06 -8.78 -0.96
N GLY A 82 -9.99 -8.76 -1.72
CA GLY A 82 -10.04 -8.28 -3.11
C GLY A 82 -8.68 -7.99 -3.73
N ASP A 83 -8.70 -7.69 -5.03
CA ASP A 83 -7.54 -7.11 -5.71
C ASP A 83 -7.51 -5.61 -5.46
N ILE A 84 -6.37 -5.07 -5.02
CA ILE A 84 -6.20 -3.63 -4.84
C ILE A 84 -6.36 -2.87 -6.16
N LEU A 85 -6.07 -3.50 -7.30
CA LEU A 85 -6.26 -2.89 -8.63
C LEU A 85 -7.75 -2.72 -8.99
N GLU A 86 -8.65 -3.36 -8.25
CA GLU A 86 -10.10 -3.25 -8.39
C GLU A 86 -10.73 -2.47 -7.22
N PHE A 87 -9.90 -1.88 -6.35
CA PHE A 87 -10.37 -1.22 -5.14
C PHE A 87 -11.15 0.06 -5.46
N ASN A 88 -12.39 0.10 -4.98
CA ASN A 88 -13.25 1.27 -5.11
C ASN A 88 -13.01 2.25 -3.95
N SER A 89 -12.24 3.31 -4.21
CA SER A 89 -11.95 4.39 -3.25
C SER A 89 -13.17 5.08 -2.64
N ASN A 90 -14.37 4.97 -3.23
CA ASN A 90 -15.61 5.48 -2.63
C ASN A 90 -15.98 4.77 -1.32
N LYS A 91 -15.39 3.59 -1.04
CA LYS A 91 -15.59 2.85 0.20
C LYS A 91 -14.75 3.41 1.37
N LEU A 92 -13.86 4.38 1.12
CA LEU A 92 -13.05 4.97 2.17
C LEU A 92 -13.90 5.95 3.00
N PRO A 93 -13.96 5.80 4.34
CA PRO A 93 -14.88 6.56 5.19
C PRO A 93 -14.52 8.04 5.26
N ASP A 94 -13.23 8.34 5.26
CA ASP A 94 -12.70 9.68 5.11
C ASP A 94 -12.09 9.78 3.70
N LYS A 95 -12.51 10.77 2.91
CA LYS A 95 -11.90 11.15 1.61
C LYS A 95 -10.43 11.61 1.74
N ASN A 96 -9.86 11.40 2.91
CA ASN A 96 -8.57 11.82 3.39
C ASN A 96 -7.89 10.59 3.99
N TYR A 97 -6.97 10.00 3.22
CA TYR A 97 -6.26 8.79 3.60
C TYR A 97 -4.82 8.83 3.11
N LYS A 98 -3.99 7.98 3.72
CA LYS A 98 -2.64 7.67 3.23
C LYS A 98 -2.63 6.25 2.68
N LEU A 99 -1.85 6.03 1.65
CA LEU A 99 -1.67 4.73 1.01
C LEU A 99 -0.31 4.18 1.39
N ILE A 100 -0.25 2.99 1.98
CA ILE A 100 1.02 2.35 2.33
C ILE A 100 1.03 0.95 1.75
N ALA A 101 2.08 0.60 1.02
CA ALA A 101 2.09 -0.68 0.33
C ALA A 101 3.49 -1.23 0.08
N ASN A 102 3.57 -2.56 0.11
CA ASN A 102 4.70 -3.33 -0.40
C ASN A 102 4.25 -4.03 -1.68
N ILE A 103 4.46 -3.36 -2.82
CA ILE A 103 3.82 -3.73 -4.08
C ILE A 103 4.71 -4.67 -4.89
N PRO A 104 4.18 -5.79 -5.41
CA PRO A 104 4.88 -6.58 -6.42
C PRO A 104 5.16 -5.77 -7.70
N TYR A 105 6.35 -5.95 -8.27
CA TYR A 105 6.78 -5.21 -9.47
C TYR A 105 5.77 -5.23 -10.62
N TYR A 106 5.21 -6.41 -10.93
CA TYR A 106 4.35 -6.61 -12.10
C TYR A 106 3.07 -5.77 -12.10
N ILE A 107 2.62 -5.28 -10.93
CA ILE A 107 1.43 -4.41 -10.84
C ILE A 107 1.77 -2.93 -10.63
N THR A 108 3.03 -2.56 -10.37
CA THR A 108 3.39 -1.22 -9.88
C THR A 108 2.93 -0.10 -10.82
N SER A 109 3.09 -0.26 -12.13
CA SER A 109 2.65 0.75 -13.10
C SER A 109 1.11 0.92 -13.14
N ARG A 110 0.36 -0.19 -13.05
CA ARG A 110 -1.12 -0.14 -13.02
C ARG A 110 -1.60 0.44 -11.70
N PHE A 111 -0.96 0.05 -10.60
CA PHE A 111 -1.25 0.56 -9.27
C PHE A 111 -1.07 2.08 -9.20
N LEU A 112 0.07 2.59 -9.67
CA LEU A 112 0.32 4.03 -9.69
C LEU A 112 -0.69 4.78 -10.56
N ARG A 113 -0.99 4.29 -11.77
CA ARG A 113 -2.06 4.90 -12.60
C ARG A 113 -3.42 4.91 -11.91
N LEU A 114 -3.80 3.81 -11.25
CA LEU A 114 -5.05 3.73 -10.52
C LEU A 114 -5.14 4.85 -9.47
N PHE A 115 -4.19 4.91 -8.54
CA PHE A 115 -4.25 5.83 -7.40
C PHE A 115 -3.88 7.29 -7.72
N LEU A 116 -3.16 7.53 -8.81
CA LEU A 116 -2.79 8.88 -9.23
C LEU A 116 -3.82 9.52 -10.17
N SER A 117 -4.44 8.76 -11.07
CA SER A 117 -5.28 9.35 -12.14
C SER A 117 -6.70 8.80 -12.24
N GLN A 118 -7.00 7.59 -11.73
CA GLN A 118 -8.30 6.95 -11.95
C GLN A 118 -9.20 6.94 -10.70
N THR A 119 -8.62 6.91 -9.50
CA THR A 119 -9.42 7.00 -8.27
C THR A 119 -10.00 8.40 -8.13
N LYS A 120 -11.27 8.45 -7.70
CA LYS A 120 -11.97 9.72 -7.43
C LYS A 120 -11.28 10.51 -6.32
N PHE A 121 -10.75 9.81 -5.32
CA PHE A 121 -10.00 10.41 -4.21
C PHE A 121 -8.56 9.89 -4.22
N ARG A 122 -7.61 10.81 -4.38
CA ARG A 122 -6.18 10.51 -4.34
C ARG A 122 -5.68 10.43 -2.89
N PRO A 123 -4.68 9.58 -2.60
CA PRO A 123 -4.04 9.59 -1.29
C PRO A 123 -3.31 10.92 -1.06
N LYS A 124 -3.30 11.41 0.19
CA LYS A 124 -2.50 12.59 0.55
C LYS A 124 -1.01 12.32 0.55
N LEU A 125 -0.66 11.08 0.88
CA LEU A 125 0.69 10.56 0.94
C LEU A 125 0.63 9.10 0.53
N ALA A 126 1.56 8.68 -0.31
CA ALA A 126 1.76 7.28 -0.68
C ALA A 126 3.18 6.85 -0.30
N VAL A 127 3.31 5.83 0.55
CA VAL A 127 4.59 5.20 0.87
C VAL A 127 4.62 3.82 0.25
N LEU A 128 5.45 3.66 -0.77
CA LEU A 128 5.50 2.45 -1.57
C LEU A 128 6.89 1.83 -1.49
N MET A 129 6.96 0.56 -1.06
CA MET A 129 8.15 -0.24 -1.27
C MET A 129 8.09 -0.85 -2.67
N VAL A 130 9.08 -0.51 -3.49
CA VAL A 130 9.22 -0.95 -4.88
C VAL A 130 10.65 -1.40 -5.13
N GLN A 131 10.90 -2.07 -6.26
CA GLN A 131 12.26 -2.38 -6.69
C GLN A 131 13.05 -1.10 -6.99
N LYS A 132 14.35 -1.14 -6.73
CA LYS A 132 15.25 0.02 -6.89
C LYS A 132 15.15 0.63 -8.29
N GLU A 133 15.12 -0.19 -9.33
CA GLU A 133 15.06 0.24 -10.73
C GLU A 133 13.75 0.97 -11.05
N VAL A 134 12.65 0.64 -10.35
CA VAL A 134 11.37 1.37 -10.48
C VAL A 134 11.46 2.74 -9.83
N ALA A 135 12.02 2.80 -8.61
CA ALA A 135 12.22 4.06 -7.92
C ALA A 135 13.13 5.00 -8.73
N GLU A 136 14.24 4.48 -9.25
CA GLU A 136 15.16 5.23 -10.11
C GLU A 136 14.44 5.77 -11.36
N ARG A 137 13.62 4.95 -12.02
CA ARG A 137 12.80 5.39 -13.17
C ARG A 137 11.82 6.50 -12.82
N ILE A 138 11.17 6.44 -11.66
CA ILE A 138 10.24 7.48 -11.19
C ILE A 138 10.98 8.79 -10.93
N LEU A 139 12.21 8.71 -10.41
CA LEU A 139 13.02 9.86 -9.99
C LEU A 139 13.84 10.50 -11.13
N VAL A 140 13.87 9.92 -12.33
CA VAL A 140 14.56 10.50 -13.49
C VAL A 140 14.12 11.95 -13.66
N LYS A 141 15.07 12.90 -13.63
CA LYS A 141 14.82 14.32 -13.88
C LYS A 141 15.25 14.74 -15.29
N ASP A 142 16.31 14.11 -15.79
CA ASP A 142 16.94 14.40 -17.08
C ASP A 142 17.12 13.10 -17.86
N GLY A 143 16.58 13.03 -19.10
CA GLY A 143 16.66 11.86 -19.96
C GLY A 143 15.31 11.43 -20.55
N LYS A 144 15.24 10.21 -21.11
CA LYS A 144 13.97 9.66 -21.65
C LYS A 144 13.01 9.34 -20.52
N GLU A 145 12.04 10.24 -20.33
CA GLU A 145 10.92 10.04 -19.42
C GLU A 145 10.09 8.80 -19.81
N SER A 146 9.72 8.01 -18.81
CA SER A 146 8.77 6.91 -18.98
C SER A 146 7.35 7.41 -18.73
N LEU A 147 6.33 6.71 -19.23
CA LEU A 147 4.94 7.01 -18.86
C LEU A 147 4.72 7.00 -17.34
N LEU A 148 5.50 6.17 -16.61
CA LEU A 148 5.45 6.10 -15.16
C LEU A 148 5.95 7.38 -14.49
N SER A 149 7.15 7.86 -14.89
CA SER A 149 7.74 9.08 -14.34
C SER A 149 6.90 10.31 -14.68
N LEU A 150 6.40 10.41 -15.91
CA LEU A 150 5.46 11.47 -16.32
C LEU A 150 4.18 11.45 -15.47
N SER A 151 3.60 10.28 -15.22
CA SER A 151 2.38 10.16 -14.41
C SER A 151 2.63 10.63 -12.97
N VAL A 152 3.74 10.20 -12.36
CA VAL A 152 4.07 10.63 -10.98
C VAL A 152 4.29 12.13 -10.91
N LYS A 153 5.05 12.72 -11.84
CA LYS A 153 5.28 14.18 -11.90
C LYS A 153 4.01 14.99 -12.17
N ALA A 154 3.11 14.47 -13.01
CA ALA A 154 1.86 15.17 -13.34
C ALA A 154 0.87 15.21 -12.17
N TYR A 155 0.88 14.18 -11.30
CA TYR A 155 -0.14 14.00 -10.26
C TYR A 155 0.39 14.09 -8.82
N GLY A 156 1.70 14.21 -8.62
CA GLY A 156 2.32 14.24 -7.30
C GLY A 156 3.77 14.72 -7.31
N LYS A 157 4.41 14.61 -6.15
CA LYS A 157 5.84 14.85 -5.95
C LYS A 157 6.46 13.57 -5.39
N PRO A 158 7.40 12.93 -6.10
CA PRO A 158 8.08 11.74 -5.62
C PRO A 158 9.04 12.06 -4.47
#